data_AF-A0A1F9XPZ8-F1
#
_entry.id   AF-A0A1F9XPZ8-F1
#
_cell.length_a   1.000
_cell.length_b   1.000
_cell.length_c   1.000
_cell.angle_alpha   90.00
_cell.angle_beta   90.00
_cell.angle_gamma   90.00
#
_symmetry.space_group_name_H-M   'P 1'
#
loop_
_entity.id
_entity.type
_entity.pdbx_description
1 polymer ?
#
loop_
_entity_poly.entity_id
_entity_poly.type
_entity_poly.pdbx_seq_one_letter_code
_entity_poly.pdbx_strand_id
1 'polypeptide(L)'
;MKKIVIATAVSLFSAGVYAGDLNLHSNGFNYLTATQIKNGKIELPVPAAEVKAGVKCAHISGEITKLHLLPQTAKSLLFTYADTETLFNEFVAMWEPILEKFALKPAATEYKNGIGTLNYGSADGLVIRDFMAGDLRYNALNAAEITKLQHELLEPLEKAGMTPIASFTIKHSYFRPTFNIYYLTRPEANPDHEIQLRQLMTDYEIDFDLLANSVQIVKKDAAFSLVYIGKELGFKTKWSATEDGIKTKLEDYKKLLKENSKEFIASKIIKLEKPEVIGDITINYGVKMYFFQ
;
A
#
# COMPACT_ATOMS: atom_id res chain seq x y z
N MET A 1 35.86 52.70 -3.86
CA MET A 1 34.94 52.44 -2.73
C MET A 1 33.73 51.66 -3.23
N LYS A 2 33.50 50.48 -2.60
CA LYS A 2 32.28 49.66 -2.48
C LYS A 2 31.49 49.31 -3.76
N LYS A 3 31.74 48.08 -4.25
CA LYS A 3 30.74 47.25 -4.94
C LYS A 3 29.84 46.62 -3.88
N ILE A 4 28.52 46.79 -4.01
CA ILE A 4 27.52 46.08 -3.22
C ILE A 4 27.25 44.76 -3.94
N VAL A 5 27.60 43.65 -3.30
CA VAL A 5 27.18 42.31 -3.69
C VAL A 5 26.04 41.94 -2.74
N ILE A 6 24.86 41.72 -3.30
CA ILE A 6 23.71 41.18 -2.58
C ILE A 6 23.97 39.68 -2.43
N ALA A 7 24.37 39.28 -1.22
CA ALA A 7 24.42 37.89 -0.81
C ALA A 7 23.00 37.45 -0.45
N THR A 8 22.35 36.68 -1.32
CA THR A 8 21.14 35.94 -0.98
C THR A 8 21.53 34.82 -0.04
N ALA A 9 21.13 34.95 1.22
CA ALA A 9 21.25 33.92 2.23
C ALA A 9 20.35 32.73 1.83
N VAL A 10 20.96 31.68 1.27
CA VAL A 10 20.34 30.36 1.20
C VAL A 10 20.39 29.81 2.63
N SER A 11 19.25 29.90 3.31
CA SER A 11 19.04 29.25 4.59
C SER A 11 19.25 27.74 4.42
N LEU A 12 20.38 27.28 4.94
CA LEU A 12 20.67 25.88 5.21
C LEU A 12 19.52 25.30 6.04
N PHE A 13 18.69 24.45 5.42
CA PHE A 13 17.85 23.54 6.16
C PHE A 13 18.78 22.53 6.84
N SER A 14 18.95 22.73 8.14
CA SER A 14 19.41 21.75 9.09
C SER A 14 18.49 20.53 9.02
N ALA A 15 18.87 19.53 8.21
CA ALA A 15 18.36 18.17 8.32
C ALA A 15 18.95 17.56 9.61
N GLY A 16 18.36 17.95 10.73
CA GLY A 16 18.56 17.28 12.01
C GLY A 16 18.04 15.86 11.90
N VAL A 17 18.94 14.92 12.14
CA VAL A 17 18.67 13.50 12.31
C VAL A 17 17.57 13.32 13.36
N TYR A 18 16.37 12.97 12.92
CA TYR A 18 15.38 12.27 13.73
C TYR A 18 15.21 10.87 13.14
N ALA A 19 16.01 9.93 13.67
CA ALA A 19 15.80 8.50 13.54
C ALA A 19 14.71 8.05 14.53
N GLY A 20 13.52 8.65 14.42
CA GLY A 20 12.34 8.31 15.20
C GLY A 20 11.13 8.36 14.28
N ASP A 21 10.55 7.19 14.06
CA ASP A 21 9.27 6.94 13.37
C ASP A 21 9.17 7.39 11.90
N LEU A 22 9.98 6.74 11.04
CA LEU A 22 9.52 6.36 9.70
C LEU A 22 8.45 5.27 9.88
N ASN A 23 7.23 5.69 10.22
CA ASN A 23 6.09 4.80 10.33
C ASN A 23 5.67 4.39 8.91
N LEU A 24 6.20 3.24 8.48
CA LEU A 24 6.01 2.61 7.18
C LEU A 24 4.57 2.06 7.08
N HIS A 25 3.62 2.88 6.65
CA HIS A 25 2.27 2.42 6.27
C HIS A 25 2.23 1.79 4.85
N SER A 26 3.37 1.33 4.30
CA SER A 26 3.36 0.50 3.09
C SER A 26 2.96 -0.93 3.47
N ASN A 27 1.72 -1.32 3.21
CA ASN A 27 1.18 -2.67 3.40
C ASN A 27 1.82 -3.75 2.48
N GLY A 28 3.11 -3.65 2.16
CA GLY A 28 3.77 -4.58 1.23
C GLY A 28 5.19 -5.01 1.60
N PHE A 29 5.85 -4.37 2.58
CA PHE A 29 7.29 -4.58 2.83
C PHE A 29 7.65 -4.93 4.28
N ASN A 30 6.72 -5.49 5.05
CA ASN A 30 7.01 -6.00 6.41
C ASN A 30 8.06 -7.14 6.44
N TYR A 31 8.54 -7.61 5.28
CA TYR A 31 9.37 -8.81 5.15
C TYR A 31 10.77 -8.59 4.53
N LEU A 32 11.11 -7.37 4.10
CA LEU A 32 12.39 -7.09 3.46
C LEU A 32 13.27 -6.18 4.32
N THR A 33 14.29 -6.78 4.92
CA THR A 33 15.42 -6.11 5.56
C THR A 33 16.50 -5.79 4.51
N ALA A 34 17.31 -4.76 4.77
CA ALA A 34 18.46 -4.41 3.93
C ALA A 34 19.42 -5.60 3.67
N THR A 35 19.44 -6.57 4.57
CA THR A 35 20.24 -7.81 4.44
C THR A 35 19.71 -8.77 3.38
N GLN A 36 18.40 -8.77 3.12
CA GLN A 36 17.80 -9.64 2.11
C GLN A 36 18.07 -9.10 0.70
N ILE A 37 18.15 -7.78 0.50
CA ILE A 37 18.36 -7.22 -0.84
C ILE A 37 19.76 -7.56 -1.39
N LYS A 38 20.74 -7.78 -0.50
CA LYS A 38 22.14 -8.13 -0.81
C LYS A 38 22.37 -9.42 -1.60
N ASN A 39 21.42 -10.36 -1.70
CA ASN A 39 21.69 -11.67 -2.34
C ASN A 39 20.94 -11.96 -3.65
N GLY A 40 20.37 -10.94 -4.32
CA GLY A 40 19.73 -11.13 -5.63
C GLY A 40 20.75 -11.32 -6.77
N LYS A 41 20.66 -12.41 -7.55
CA LYS A 41 21.41 -12.60 -8.80
C LYS A 41 20.62 -12.12 -10.02
N ILE A 42 21.37 -11.61 -11.00
CA ILE A 42 20.94 -10.77 -12.12
C ILE A 42 20.37 -11.58 -13.28
N GLU A 43 19.16 -11.26 -13.74
CA GLU A 43 18.75 -11.31 -15.15
C GLU A 43 17.85 -10.10 -15.47
N LEU A 44 17.88 -9.59 -16.71
CA LEU A 44 17.07 -8.45 -17.15
C LEU A 44 15.62 -8.88 -17.46
N PRO A 45 14.62 -8.01 -17.24
CA PRO A 45 13.24 -8.35 -17.55
C PRO A 45 12.99 -8.40 -19.06
N VAL A 46 12.30 -9.46 -19.48
CA VAL A 46 11.83 -9.65 -20.85
C VAL A 46 10.48 -8.94 -21.03
N PRO A 47 10.22 -8.27 -22.16
CA PRO A 47 8.91 -7.67 -22.44
C PRO A 47 7.80 -8.72 -22.36
N ALA A 48 6.78 -8.48 -21.54
CA ALA A 48 5.58 -9.30 -21.50
C ALA A 48 4.71 -9.06 -22.74
N ALA A 49 4.03 -10.10 -23.21
CA ALA A 49 3.11 -10.04 -24.34
C ALA A 49 1.96 -9.03 -24.11
N GLU A 50 1.57 -8.32 -25.15
CA GLU A 50 0.46 -7.36 -25.13
C GLU A 50 -0.86 -8.05 -24.72
N VAL A 51 -1.48 -7.58 -23.63
CA VAL A 51 -2.84 -7.96 -23.24
C VAL A 51 -3.82 -7.02 -23.94
N LYS A 52 -4.71 -7.59 -24.77
CA LYS A 52 -5.75 -6.84 -25.49
C LYS A 52 -6.87 -6.34 -24.56
N ALA A 53 -7.15 -5.04 -24.73
CA ALA A 53 -8.42 -4.31 -24.61
C ALA A 53 -9.17 -4.34 -23.27
N GLY A 54 -9.13 -3.19 -22.58
CA GLY A 54 -10.05 -2.84 -21.47
C GLY A 54 -9.59 -1.66 -20.63
N VAL A 55 -8.28 -1.43 -20.54
CA VAL A 55 -7.67 -0.39 -19.70
C VAL A 55 -7.55 0.90 -20.51
N LYS A 56 -8.18 1.99 -20.06
CA LYS A 56 -8.12 3.30 -20.76
C LYS A 56 -6.74 3.95 -20.65
N CYS A 57 -6.01 3.66 -19.58
CA CYS A 57 -4.65 4.12 -19.35
C CYS A 57 -3.64 3.04 -19.76
N ALA A 58 -2.82 3.35 -20.77
CA ALA A 58 -1.69 2.52 -21.17
C ALA A 58 -0.57 2.56 -20.11
N HIS A 59 -0.82 2.00 -18.93
CA HIS A 59 0.18 1.80 -17.88
C HIS A 59 1.37 1.01 -18.41
N ILE A 60 2.55 1.23 -17.83
CA ILE A 60 3.75 0.48 -18.18
C ILE A 60 3.66 -0.90 -17.53
N SER A 61 3.75 -1.95 -18.33
CA SER A 61 3.78 -3.33 -17.86
C SER A 61 5.15 -3.96 -18.08
N GLY A 62 5.49 -4.96 -17.26
CA GLY A 62 6.72 -5.71 -17.42
C GLY A 62 6.95 -6.71 -16.30
N GLU A 63 8.13 -7.31 -16.32
CA GLU A 63 8.64 -8.16 -15.23
C GLU A 63 9.68 -7.36 -14.42
N ILE A 64 9.76 -7.61 -13.11
CA ILE A 64 10.85 -7.17 -12.24
C ILE A 64 11.51 -8.41 -11.66
N THR A 65 12.79 -8.55 -11.99
CA THR A 65 13.69 -9.61 -11.52
C THR A 65 14.77 -9.08 -10.58
N LYS A 66 14.93 -7.75 -10.48
CA LYS A 66 15.92 -7.08 -9.62
C LYS A 66 15.22 -6.16 -8.63
N LEU A 67 15.46 -6.35 -7.33
CA LEU A 67 14.73 -5.65 -6.28
C LEU A 67 14.94 -4.14 -6.25
N HIS A 68 16.11 -3.64 -6.66
CA HIS A 68 16.37 -2.19 -6.70
C HIS A 68 15.46 -1.45 -7.69
N LEU A 69 14.83 -2.16 -8.62
CA LEU A 69 13.87 -1.61 -9.58
C LEU A 69 12.43 -1.54 -9.05
N LEU A 70 12.16 -2.11 -7.87
CA LEU A 70 10.87 -2.11 -7.19
C LEU A 70 10.86 -1.04 -6.08
N PRO A 71 10.56 0.23 -6.37
CA PRO A 71 10.55 1.27 -5.35
C PRO A 71 9.40 1.11 -4.38
N GLN A 72 9.64 1.65 -3.20
CA GLN A 72 8.62 2.09 -2.28
C GLN A 72 8.23 3.54 -2.59
N THR A 73 6.99 3.90 -2.26
CA THR A 73 6.43 5.21 -2.56
C THR A 73 6.28 6.07 -1.31
N ALA A 74 6.54 7.36 -1.46
CA ALA A 74 6.22 8.39 -0.48
C ALA A 74 5.64 9.61 -1.20
N LYS A 75 5.23 10.63 -0.43
CA LYS A 75 4.71 11.88 -1.02
C LYS A 75 5.80 12.52 -1.89
N SER A 76 5.57 12.57 -3.20
CA SER A 76 6.48 13.18 -4.19
C SER A 76 7.88 12.55 -4.27
N LEU A 77 7.99 11.28 -3.86
CA LEU A 77 9.27 10.57 -3.79
C LEU A 77 9.09 9.07 -4.10
N LEU A 78 10.01 8.52 -4.90
CA LEU A 78 10.25 7.09 -5.03
C LEU A 78 11.58 6.77 -4.35
N PHE A 79 11.64 5.70 -3.57
CA PHE A 79 12.89 5.29 -2.93
C PHE A 79 13.11 3.79 -3.03
N THR A 80 14.38 3.41 -3.09
CA THR A 80 14.81 2.04 -3.30
C THR A 80 16.09 1.77 -2.52
N TYR A 81 16.39 0.49 -2.30
CA TYR A 81 17.71 0.07 -1.88
C TYR A 81 18.49 -0.45 -3.09
N ALA A 82 19.72 0.01 -3.24
CA ALA A 82 20.65 -0.44 -4.26
C ALA A 82 22.04 -0.59 -3.63
N ASP A 83 22.72 -1.72 -3.85
CA ASP A 83 24.04 -1.95 -3.24
C ASP A 83 25.14 -1.02 -3.81
N THR A 84 24.94 -0.53 -5.03
CA THR A 84 25.89 0.36 -5.71
C THR A 84 25.17 1.50 -6.39
N GLU A 85 25.90 2.60 -6.63
CA GLU A 85 25.40 3.74 -7.41
C GLU A 85 25.03 3.33 -8.85
N THR A 86 25.71 2.33 -9.42
CA THR A 86 25.34 1.77 -10.72
C THR A 86 23.94 1.16 -10.71
N LEU A 87 23.60 0.38 -9.67
CA LEU A 87 22.25 -0.18 -9.54
C LEU A 87 21.21 0.93 -9.31
N PHE A 88 21.55 1.96 -8.53
CA PHE A 88 20.70 3.12 -8.38
C PHE A 88 20.47 3.85 -9.72
N ASN A 89 21.49 4.00 -10.56
CA ASN A 89 21.35 4.59 -11.88
C ASN A 89 20.46 3.73 -12.82
N GLU A 90 20.47 2.39 -12.68
CA GLU A 90 19.49 1.54 -13.38
C GLU A 90 18.05 1.84 -12.92
N PHE A 91 17.85 2.05 -11.62
CA PHE A 91 16.56 2.44 -11.05
C PHE A 91 16.08 3.79 -11.60
N VAL A 92 16.94 4.82 -11.59
CA VAL A 92 16.62 6.15 -12.13
C VAL A 92 16.27 6.05 -13.62
N ALA A 93 17.11 5.37 -14.42
CA ALA A 93 16.90 5.20 -15.84
C ALA A 93 15.59 4.47 -16.20
N MET A 94 15.11 3.57 -15.33
CA MET A 94 13.82 2.91 -15.50
C MET A 94 12.66 3.84 -15.15
N TRP A 95 12.75 4.58 -14.04
CA TRP A 95 11.62 5.31 -13.47
C TRP A 95 11.41 6.70 -14.06
N GLU A 96 12.46 7.43 -14.42
CA GLU A 96 12.33 8.75 -15.07
C GLU A 96 11.39 8.76 -16.29
N PRO A 97 11.54 7.88 -17.30
CA PRO A 97 10.63 7.89 -18.46
C PRO A 97 9.20 7.47 -18.09
N ILE A 98 9.01 6.66 -17.04
CA ILE A 98 7.68 6.32 -16.52
C ILE A 98 7.04 7.58 -15.93
N LEU A 99 7.76 8.32 -15.08
CA LEU A 99 7.27 9.56 -14.49
C LEU A 99 6.84 10.57 -15.57
N GLU A 100 7.72 10.81 -16.56
CA GLU A 100 7.46 11.75 -17.65
C GLU A 100 6.23 11.38 -18.48
N LYS A 101 6.05 10.10 -18.80
CA LYS A 101 4.88 9.59 -19.53
C LYS A 101 3.56 9.94 -18.83
N PHE A 102 3.56 9.99 -17.51
CA PHE A 102 2.38 10.32 -16.69
C PHE A 102 2.38 11.77 -16.19
N ALA A 103 3.07 12.66 -16.92
CA ALA A 103 3.13 14.10 -16.64
C ALA A 103 3.68 14.47 -15.25
N LEU A 104 4.42 13.55 -14.62
CA LEU A 104 5.23 13.85 -13.45
C LEU A 104 6.60 14.36 -13.93
N LYS A 105 7.17 15.31 -13.19
CA LYS A 105 8.47 15.90 -13.52
C LYS A 105 9.52 15.29 -12.59
N PRO A 106 10.43 14.43 -13.08
CA PRO A 106 11.59 14.02 -12.31
C PRO A 106 12.35 15.23 -11.78
N ALA A 107 12.86 15.10 -10.55
CA ALA A 107 13.58 16.16 -9.85
C ALA A 107 14.90 15.61 -9.29
N ALA A 108 15.33 16.08 -8.12
CA ALA A 108 16.58 15.67 -7.52
C ALA A 108 16.62 14.17 -7.20
N THR A 109 17.76 13.56 -7.49
CA THR A 109 18.14 12.22 -7.05
C THR A 109 19.16 12.31 -5.91
N GLU A 110 19.07 11.42 -4.93
CA GLU A 110 20.10 11.26 -3.88
C GLU A 110 20.42 9.78 -3.71
N TYR A 111 21.70 9.45 -3.57
CA TYR A 111 22.16 8.11 -3.24
C TYR A 111 23.13 8.16 -2.07
N LYS A 112 22.76 7.50 -0.96
CA LYS A 112 23.55 7.48 0.26
C LYS A 112 23.33 6.20 1.04
N ASN A 113 24.41 5.56 1.48
CA ASN A 113 24.39 4.37 2.34
C ASN A 113 23.51 3.22 1.78
N GLY A 114 23.52 3.01 0.46
CA GLY A 114 22.73 1.97 -0.20
C GLY A 114 21.25 2.32 -0.40
N ILE A 115 20.83 3.54 -0.04
CA ILE A 115 19.47 4.04 -0.24
C ILE A 115 19.51 5.08 -1.36
N GLY A 116 18.68 4.86 -2.37
CA GLY A 116 18.47 5.76 -3.49
C GLY A 116 17.09 6.42 -3.45
N THR A 117 17.01 7.70 -3.79
CA THR A 117 15.78 8.48 -3.83
C THR A 117 15.65 9.19 -5.19
N LEU A 118 14.45 9.20 -5.74
CA LEU A 118 14.07 9.93 -6.95
C LEU A 118 12.83 10.78 -6.63
N ASN A 119 13.05 12.08 -6.45
CA ASN A 119 11.97 13.03 -6.22
C ASN A 119 11.24 13.35 -7.52
N TYR A 120 9.97 13.72 -7.42
CA TYR A 120 9.18 14.17 -8.57
C TYR A 120 8.17 15.24 -8.20
N GLY A 121 7.86 16.11 -9.16
CA GLY A 121 6.77 17.08 -9.08
C GLY A 121 5.52 16.61 -9.84
N SER A 122 4.34 16.98 -9.35
CA SER A 122 3.06 16.81 -10.06
C SER A 122 2.39 18.16 -10.22
N ALA A 123 1.98 18.51 -11.45
CA ALA A 123 1.25 19.75 -11.71
C ALA A 123 -0.13 19.76 -11.03
N ASP A 124 -0.77 18.59 -10.96
CA ASP A 124 -2.10 18.40 -10.38
C ASP A 124 -2.06 18.02 -8.89
N GLY A 125 -0.86 18.02 -8.28
CA GLY A 125 -0.66 17.64 -6.89
C GLY A 125 -0.88 16.15 -6.60
N LEU A 126 -0.94 15.31 -7.63
CA LEU A 126 -1.09 13.86 -7.49
C LEU A 126 0.21 13.21 -7.00
N VAL A 127 0.07 12.11 -6.28
CA VAL A 127 1.19 11.31 -5.77
C VAL A 127 1.07 9.87 -6.22
N ILE A 128 2.22 9.20 -6.35
CA ILE A 128 2.30 7.77 -6.61
C ILE A 128 2.04 7.03 -5.29
N ARG A 129 1.18 6.02 -5.37
CA ARG A 129 0.99 4.97 -4.37
C ARG A 129 1.18 3.62 -5.03
N ASP A 130 1.54 2.64 -4.21
CA ASP A 130 1.75 1.27 -4.64
C ASP A 130 0.83 0.28 -3.90
N PHE A 131 0.52 -0.83 -4.58
CA PHE A 131 -0.23 -1.95 -4.03
C PHE A 131 0.41 -3.27 -4.48
N MET A 132 0.98 -4.00 -3.53
CA MET A 132 1.61 -5.28 -3.78
C MET A 132 0.63 -6.42 -3.49
N ALA A 133 0.43 -7.32 -4.46
CA ALA A 133 -0.47 -8.46 -4.32
C ALA A 133 0.13 -9.62 -3.50
N GLY A 134 1.20 -9.37 -2.74
CA GLY A 134 2.00 -10.37 -2.05
C GLY A 134 1.21 -11.22 -1.07
N ASP A 135 0.15 -10.66 -0.47
CA ASP A 135 -0.67 -11.27 0.58
C ASP A 135 -2.05 -11.77 0.09
N LEU A 136 -2.37 -11.63 -1.19
CA LEU A 136 -3.65 -12.09 -1.77
C LEU A 136 -3.72 -13.61 -1.97
N ARG A 137 -4.92 -14.18 -2.04
CA ARG A 137 -5.13 -15.62 -2.25
C ARG A 137 -5.32 -15.93 -3.74
N TYR A 138 -4.24 -16.41 -4.37
CA TYR A 138 -4.23 -16.89 -5.76
C TYR A 138 -3.20 -18.01 -5.94
N ASN A 139 -3.31 -18.77 -7.03
CA ASN A 139 -2.29 -19.73 -7.41
C ASN A 139 -1.09 -19.02 -8.05
N ALA A 140 -0.07 -18.74 -7.24
CA ALA A 140 1.16 -18.09 -7.70
C ALA A 140 1.96 -18.92 -8.72
N LEU A 141 1.65 -20.21 -8.91
CA LEU A 141 2.28 -21.03 -9.95
C LEU A 141 1.57 -20.93 -11.30
N ASN A 142 0.40 -20.29 -11.36
CA ASN A 142 -0.37 -20.09 -12.57
C ASN A 142 -0.27 -18.64 -13.06
N ALA A 143 0.59 -18.42 -14.06
CA ALA A 143 0.80 -17.09 -14.63
C ALA A 143 -0.49 -16.44 -15.16
N ALA A 144 -1.41 -17.22 -15.72
CA ALA A 144 -2.69 -16.69 -16.21
C ALA A 144 -3.58 -16.18 -15.08
N GLU A 145 -3.55 -16.82 -13.91
CA GLU A 145 -4.26 -16.33 -12.72
C GLU A 145 -3.64 -15.03 -12.20
N ILE A 146 -2.31 -14.90 -12.23
CA ILE A 146 -1.61 -13.67 -11.85
C ILE A 146 -2.02 -12.53 -12.77
N THR A 147 -1.96 -12.73 -14.10
CA THR A 147 -2.37 -11.71 -15.07
C THR A 147 -3.84 -11.33 -14.93
N LYS A 148 -4.72 -12.32 -14.71
CA LYS A 148 -6.13 -12.07 -14.47
C LYS A 148 -6.34 -11.22 -13.22
N LEU A 149 -5.71 -11.59 -12.11
CA LEU A 149 -5.83 -10.84 -10.85
C LEU A 149 -5.28 -9.42 -10.99
N GLN A 150 -4.15 -9.25 -11.67
CA GLN A 150 -3.59 -7.93 -11.96
C GLN A 150 -4.59 -7.06 -12.73
N HIS A 151 -5.25 -7.60 -13.75
CA HIS A 151 -6.28 -6.88 -14.49
C HIS A 151 -7.52 -6.54 -13.64
N GLU A 152 -7.98 -7.50 -12.80
CA GLU A 152 -9.09 -7.31 -11.86
C GLU A 152 -8.84 -6.14 -10.88
N LEU A 153 -7.58 -5.83 -10.56
CA LEU A 153 -7.21 -4.73 -9.65
C LEU A 153 -6.96 -3.40 -10.37
N LEU A 154 -6.60 -3.42 -11.66
CA LEU A 154 -6.32 -2.21 -12.44
C LEU A 154 -7.61 -1.50 -12.88
N GLU A 155 -8.61 -2.24 -13.37
CA GLU A 155 -9.86 -1.64 -13.88
C GLU A 155 -10.61 -0.80 -12.80
N PRO A 156 -10.73 -1.24 -11.54
CA PRO A 156 -11.39 -0.46 -10.50
C PRO A 156 -10.69 0.86 -10.15
N LEU A 157 -9.35 0.92 -10.28
CA LEU A 157 -8.59 2.16 -10.07
C LEU A 157 -9.03 3.23 -11.07
N GLU A 158 -9.13 2.88 -12.36
CA GLU A 158 -9.57 3.82 -13.39
C GLU A 158 -11.01 4.30 -13.14
N LYS A 159 -11.90 3.38 -12.76
CA LYS A 159 -13.30 3.71 -12.41
C LYS A 159 -13.38 4.64 -11.20
N ALA A 160 -12.43 4.55 -10.28
CA ALA A 160 -12.31 5.42 -9.11
C ALA A 160 -11.63 6.77 -9.42
N GLY A 161 -11.26 7.04 -10.67
CA GLY A 161 -10.56 8.27 -11.07
C GLY A 161 -9.08 8.29 -10.68
N MET A 162 -8.51 7.14 -10.34
CA MET A 162 -7.06 6.97 -10.15
C MET A 162 -6.42 6.58 -11.49
N THR A 163 -5.15 6.94 -11.67
CA THR A 163 -4.43 6.66 -12.92
C THR A 163 -3.37 5.59 -12.67
N PRO A 164 -3.57 4.33 -13.09
CA PRO A 164 -2.51 3.34 -13.09
C PRO A 164 -1.33 3.81 -13.96
N ILE A 165 -0.12 3.83 -13.41
CA ILE A 165 1.09 4.27 -14.11
C ILE A 165 1.98 3.09 -14.50
N ALA A 166 2.08 2.10 -13.63
CA ALA A 166 2.89 0.92 -13.87
C ALA A 166 2.32 -0.30 -13.16
N SER A 167 2.55 -1.48 -13.73
CA SER A 167 2.13 -2.75 -13.16
C SER A 167 3.16 -3.82 -13.53
N PHE A 168 3.90 -4.29 -12.54
CA PHE A 168 5.02 -5.20 -12.77
C PHE A 168 4.79 -6.55 -12.13
N THR A 169 4.93 -7.63 -12.90
CA THR A 169 5.06 -8.97 -12.34
C THR A 169 6.41 -9.08 -11.66
N ILE A 170 6.46 -9.65 -10.46
CA ILE A 170 7.68 -9.81 -9.68
C ILE A 170 8.11 -11.27 -9.71
N LYS A 171 9.30 -11.51 -10.27
CA LYS A 171 9.95 -12.81 -10.37
C LYS A 171 11.29 -12.74 -9.67
N HIS A 172 11.26 -12.83 -8.35
CA HIS A 172 12.46 -12.85 -7.51
C HIS A 172 12.34 -13.95 -6.47
N SER A 173 13.44 -14.62 -6.12
CA SER A 173 13.47 -15.75 -5.18
C SER A 173 12.99 -15.44 -3.75
N TYR A 174 12.79 -14.17 -3.41
CA TYR A 174 12.30 -13.75 -2.09
C TYR A 174 10.79 -13.67 -2.02
N PHE A 175 10.13 -13.67 -3.17
CA PHE A 175 8.70 -13.62 -3.25
C PHE A 175 8.23 -14.91 -3.90
N ARG A 176 7.09 -15.41 -3.44
CA ARG A 176 6.26 -16.19 -4.37
C ARG A 176 5.94 -15.30 -5.58
N PRO A 177 5.80 -15.84 -6.80
CA PRO A 177 5.44 -15.03 -7.95
C PRO A 177 4.23 -14.14 -7.64
N THR A 178 4.38 -12.84 -7.86
CA THR A 178 3.41 -11.82 -7.45
C THR A 178 3.50 -10.62 -8.40
N PHE A 179 2.85 -9.50 -8.07
CA PHE A 179 2.96 -8.27 -8.83
C PHE A 179 2.77 -7.05 -7.93
N ASN A 180 3.23 -5.90 -8.41
CA ASN A 180 2.99 -4.60 -7.80
C ASN A 180 2.32 -3.66 -8.80
N ILE A 181 1.35 -2.89 -8.32
CA ILE A 181 0.67 -1.83 -9.10
C ILE A 181 1.06 -0.48 -8.53
N TYR A 182 1.48 0.43 -9.40
CA TYR A 182 1.73 1.82 -9.09
C TYR A 182 0.66 2.69 -9.76
N TYR A 183 0.11 3.63 -9.02
CA TYR A 183 -0.98 4.48 -9.51
C TYR A 183 -0.94 5.89 -8.88
N LEU A 184 -1.51 6.86 -9.59
CA LEU A 184 -1.68 8.22 -9.09
C LEU A 184 -2.99 8.36 -8.32
N THR A 185 -2.89 8.99 -7.15
CA THR A 185 -4.04 9.39 -6.34
C THR A 185 -3.82 10.78 -5.73
N ARG A 186 -4.88 11.36 -5.17
CA ARG A 186 -4.79 12.62 -4.42
C ARG A 186 -4.24 12.33 -3.02
N PRO A 187 -3.18 13.04 -2.59
CA PRO A 187 -2.66 12.88 -1.24
C PRO A 187 -3.58 13.55 -0.21
N GLU A 188 -3.47 13.11 1.02
CA GLU A 188 -4.03 13.74 2.22
C GLU A 188 -2.88 14.06 3.17
N ALA A 189 -3.18 14.82 4.23
CA ALA A 189 -2.20 15.05 5.28
C ALA A 189 -1.89 13.74 6.06
N ASN A 190 -2.91 12.92 6.28
CA ASN A 190 -2.79 11.59 6.87
C ASN A 190 -2.94 10.52 5.77
N PRO A 191 -1.91 9.70 5.49
CA PRO A 191 -2.02 8.60 4.54
C PRO A 191 -3.19 7.65 4.81
N ASP A 192 -3.60 7.46 6.06
CA ASP A 192 -4.73 6.57 6.41
C ASP A 192 -6.06 7.13 5.88
N HIS A 193 -6.17 8.45 5.73
CA HIS A 193 -7.35 9.12 5.21
C HIS A 193 -7.35 9.22 3.68
N GLU A 194 -6.24 8.88 3.02
CA GLU A 194 -6.15 8.88 1.57
C GLU A 194 -7.00 7.75 0.98
N ILE A 195 -7.74 8.08 -0.07
CA ILE A 195 -8.41 7.07 -0.89
C ILE A 195 -7.35 6.35 -1.72
N GLN A 196 -7.14 5.07 -1.41
CA GLN A 196 -6.12 4.21 -2.01
C GLN A 196 -6.68 2.80 -2.25
N LEU A 197 -6.05 2.04 -3.14
CA LEU A 197 -6.22 0.59 -3.22
C LEU A 197 -5.51 -0.06 -2.03
N ARG A 198 -6.27 -0.80 -1.22
CA ARG A 198 -5.83 -1.37 0.06
C ARG A 198 -6.33 -2.79 0.21
N GLN A 199 -5.72 -3.52 1.15
CA GLN A 199 -6.17 -4.82 1.61
C GLN A 199 -6.49 -4.74 3.11
N LEU A 200 -7.68 -5.22 3.49
CA LEU A 200 -8.00 -5.54 4.87
C LEU A 200 -7.81 -7.05 5.04
N MET A 201 -6.94 -7.44 5.95
CA MET A 201 -6.80 -8.82 6.41
C MET A 201 -7.16 -8.92 7.89
N THR A 202 -7.90 -9.96 8.24
CA THR A 202 -8.38 -10.18 9.59
C THR A 202 -8.17 -11.63 9.99
N ASP A 203 -8.17 -11.94 11.28
CA ASP A 203 -8.15 -13.33 11.75
C ASP A 203 -9.55 -13.98 11.74
N TYR A 204 -10.58 -13.20 11.38
CA TYR A 204 -11.98 -13.59 11.40
C TYR A 204 -12.64 -13.30 10.06
N GLU A 205 -13.75 -13.96 9.77
CA GLU A 205 -14.55 -13.66 8.58
C GLU A 205 -15.02 -12.19 8.57
N ILE A 206 -14.89 -11.53 7.44
CA ILE A 206 -15.31 -10.17 7.17
C ILE A 206 -16.78 -10.16 6.76
N ASP A 207 -17.57 -9.32 7.41
CA ASP A 207 -18.96 -9.03 7.03
C ASP A 207 -18.97 -8.01 5.89
N PHE A 208 -18.70 -8.46 4.66
CA PHE A 208 -18.54 -7.56 3.50
C PHE A 208 -19.71 -6.60 3.27
N ASP A 209 -20.93 -7.05 3.55
CA ASP A 209 -22.13 -6.24 3.32
C ASP A 209 -22.18 -5.01 4.25
N LEU A 210 -21.52 -5.07 5.41
CA LEU A 210 -21.38 -3.92 6.31
C LEU A 210 -20.39 -2.88 5.78
N LEU A 211 -19.54 -3.26 4.81
CA LEU A 211 -18.50 -2.39 4.25
C LEU A 211 -18.85 -1.86 2.85
N ALA A 212 -19.83 -2.47 2.17
CA ALA A 212 -20.14 -2.21 0.76
C ALA A 212 -20.53 -0.76 0.45
N ASN A 213 -21.04 -0.01 1.43
CA ASN A 213 -21.41 1.40 1.28
C ASN A 213 -20.35 2.38 1.81
N SER A 214 -19.28 1.87 2.44
CA SER A 214 -18.24 2.70 3.07
C SER A 214 -16.95 2.73 2.24
N VAL A 215 -16.69 1.67 1.49
CA VAL A 215 -15.55 1.57 0.57
C VAL A 215 -16.00 0.96 -0.75
N GLN A 216 -15.27 1.24 -1.82
CA GLN A 216 -15.47 0.53 -3.08
C GLN A 216 -14.81 -0.85 -2.98
N ILE A 217 -15.61 -1.90 -2.78
CA ILE A 217 -15.11 -3.27 -2.78
C ILE A 217 -14.61 -3.62 -4.17
N VAL A 218 -13.33 -3.97 -4.27
CA VAL A 218 -12.68 -4.43 -5.50
C VAL A 218 -12.76 -5.94 -5.61
N LYS A 219 -12.36 -6.65 -4.55
CA LYS A 219 -12.34 -8.12 -4.53
C LYS A 219 -12.56 -8.66 -3.11
N LYS A 220 -13.50 -9.59 -2.98
CA LYS A 220 -13.61 -10.46 -1.80
C LYS A 220 -12.60 -11.61 -1.98
N ASP A 221 -11.35 -11.37 -1.60
CA ASP A 221 -10.22 -12.28 -1.86
C ASP A 221 -10.36 -13.62 -1.12
N ALA A 222 -10.76 -13.56 0.14
CA ALA A 222 -11.12 -14.71 0.96
C ALA A 222 -12.11 -14.26 2.03
N ALA A 223 -12.71 -15.19 2.78
CA ALA A 223 -13.62 -14.87 3.88
C ALA A 223 -13.03 -13.86 4.88
N PHE A 224 -11.70 -13.84 5.04
CA PHE A 224 -10.96 -12.97 5.96
C PHE A 224 -10.06 -11.94 5.25
N SER A 225 -10.23 -11.76 3.93
CA SER A 225 -9.44 -10.79 3.16
C SER A 225 -10.29 -10.04 2.13
N LEU A 226 -10.17 -8.71 2.15
CA LEU A 226 -10.90 -7.78 1.30
C LEU A 226 -9.92 -6.83 0.61
N VAL A 227 -9.98 -6.74 -0.72
CA VAL A 227 -9.34 -5.67 -1.49
C VAL A 227 -10.38 -4.60 -1.79
N TYR A 228 -10.05 -3.35 -1.53
CA TYR A 228 -10.97 -2.22 -1.66
C TYR A 228 -10.24 -0.93 -2.03
N ILE A 229 -10.99 0.04 -2.55
CA ILE A 229 -10.54 1.42 -2.73
C ILE A 229 -11.25 2.30 -1.68
N GLY A 230 -10.47 2.98 -0.84
CA GLY A 230 -11.00 3.77 0.28
C GLY A 230 -9.94 4.25 1.26
N LYS A 231 -10.40 4.92 2.33
CA LYS A 231 -9.60 5.19 3.55
C LYS A 231 -9.22 3.88 4.22
N GLU A 232 -8.17 3.87 5.03
CA GLU A 232 -7.71 2.67 5.71
C GLU A 232 -8.76 2.11 6.69
N LEU A 233 -9.22 0.90 6.42
CA LEU A 233 -10.10 0.14 7.29
C LEU A 233 -9.31 -0.46 8.46
N GLY A 234 -9.81 -0.23 9.67
CA GLY A 234 -9.48 -0.99 10.86
C GLY A 234 -10.54 -2.03 11.19
N PHE A 235 -10.11 -3.08 11.87
CA PHE A 235 -10.97 -4.16 12.34
C PHE A 235 -10.64 -4.53 13.79
N LYS A 236 -11.66 -4.76 14.60
CA LYS A 236 -11.49 -5.24 15.97
C LYS A 236 -12.59 -6.21 16.37
N THR A 237 -12.21 -7.26 17.09
CA THR A 237 -13.14 -8.16 17.77
C THR A 237 -13.06 -8.01 19.29
N LYS A 238 -14.18 -8.26 19.96
CA LYS A 238 -14.27 -8.42 21.42
C LYS A 238 -15.23 -9.57 21.75
N TRP A 239 -15.10 -10.11 22.96
CA TRP A 239 -15.83 -11.29 23.43
C TRP A 239 -16.49 -11.03 24.78
N SER A 240 -17.59 -11.71 25.09
CA SER A 240 -18.30 -11.60 26.37
C SER A 240 -19.06 -12.90 26.71
N ALA A 241 -19.24 -13.16 28.00
CA ALA A 241 -20.14 -14.19 28.51
C ALA A 241 -21.62 -13.80 28.38
N THR A 242 -21.94 -12.50 28.31
CA THR A 242 -23.31 -12.00 28.31
C THR A 242 -23.57 -11.02 27.18
N GLU A 243 -24.84 -10.92 26.78
CA GLU A 243 -25.29 -10.00 25.73
C GLU A 243 -25.09 -8.53 26.15
N ASP A 244 -25.44 -8.18 27.39
CA ASP A 244 -25.24 -6.82 27.89
C ASP A 244 -23.75 -6.47 27.97
N GLY A 245 -22.91 -7.43 28.40
CA GLY A 245 -21.47 -7.24 28.44
C GLY A 245 -20.85 -6.99 27.06
N ILE A 246 -21.36 -7.64 26.00
CA ILE A 246 -20.85 -7.37 24.64
C ILE A 246 -21.33 -6.02 24.11
N LYS A 247 -22.55 -5.60 24.44
CA LYS A 247 -23.08 -4.27 24.10
C LYS A 247 -22.28 -3.16 24.77
N THR A 248 -21.98 -3.28 26.07
CA THR A 248 -21.11 -2.33 26.78
C THR A 248 -19.73 -2.24 26.13
N LYS A 249 -19.11 -3.38 25.81
CA LYS A 249 -17.78 -3.41 25.16
C LYS A 249 -17.76 -2.77 23.78
N LEU A 250 -18.86 -2.82 23.03
CA LEU A 250 -19.04 -2.15 21.74
C LEU A 250 -19.10 -0.63 21.94
N GLU A 251 -19.96 -0.14 22.84
CA GLU A 251 -20.10 1.29 23.10
C GLU A 251 -18.81 1.91 23.68
N ASP A 252 -18.14 1.20 24.59
CA ASP A 252 -16.82 1.61 25.10
C ASP A 252 -15.79 1.74 23.97
N TYR A 253 -15.83 0.83 22.99
CA TYR A 253 -14.90 0.89 21.87
C TYR A 253 -15.23 2.02 20.90
N LYS A 254 -16.52 2.30 20.64
CA LYS A 254 -16.92 3.48 19.86
C LYS A 254 -16.44 4.78 20.50
N LYS A 255 -16.52 4.88 21.84
CA LYS A 255 -15.97 6.03 22.58
C LYS A 255 -14.46 6.13 22.40
N LEU A 256 -13.73 5.02 22.56
CA LEU A 256 -12.28 4.97 22.33
C LEU A 256 -11.91 5.41 20.89
N LEU A 257 -12.64 4.94 19.88
CA LEU A 257 -12.41 5.34 18.48
C LEU A 257 -12.56 6.86 18.33
N LYS A 258 -13.63 7.45 18.87
CA LYS A 258 -13.86 8.90 18.83
C LYS A 258 -12.75 9.68 19.54
N GLU A 259 -12.29 9.22 20.69
CA GLU A 259 -11.18 9.84 21.45
C GLU A 259 -9.86 9.82 20.67
N ASN A 260 -9.69 8.85 19.77
CA ASN A 260 -8.51 8.71 18.91
C ASN A 260 -8.74 9.22 17.48
N SER A 261 -9.78 10.03 17.25
CA SER A 261 -10.12 10.59 15.93
C SER A 261 -10.40 9.56 14.83
N LYS A 262 -10.85 8.35 15.21
CA LYS A 262 -11.22 7.27 14.30
C LYS A 262 -12.71 7.28 14.02
N GLU A 263 -13.08 6.93 12.79
CA GLU A 263 -14.47 6.97 12.33
C GLU A 263 -15.10 5.57 12.38
N PHE A 264 -16.06 5.35 13.28
CA PHE A 264 -16.79 4.08 13.35
C PHE A 264 -17.67 3.88 12.11
N ILE A 265 -17.61 2.69 11.51
CA ILE A 265 -18.39 2.33 10.33
C ILE A 265 -19.60 1.48 10.73
N ALA A 266 -19.33 0.27 11.24
CA ALA A 266 -20.36 -0.73 11.49
C ALA A 266 -19.88 -1.78 12.49
N SER A 267 -20.83 -2.52 13.05
CA SER A 267 -20.54 -3.66 13.92
C SER A 267 -21.58 -4.76 13.78
N LYS A 268 -21.20 -5.99 14.12
CA LYS A 268 -22.10 -7.13 14.22
C LYS A 268 -21.83 -7.91 15.50
N ILE A 269 -22.84 -7.99 16.36
CA ILE A 269 -22.83 -8.89 17.52
C ILE A 269 -23.28 -10.27 17.04
N ILE A 270 -22.55 -11.29 17.43
CA ILE A 270 -22.78 -12.69 17.08
C ILE A 270 -22.91 -13.46 18.39
N LYS A 271 -24.02 -14.18 18.56
CA LYS A 271 -24.16 -15.18 19.61
C LYS A 271 -23.54 -16.49 19.12
N LEU A 272 -22.64 -17.08 19.91
CA LEU A 272 -22.06 -18.38 19.59
C LEU A 272 -23.12 -19.48 19.79
N GLU A 273 -23.14 -20.44 18.88
CA GLU A 273 -24.07 -21.59 18.97
C GLU A 273 -23.80 -22.43 20.23
N LYS A 274 -22.53 -22.54 20.61
CA LYS A 274 -22.09 -23.18 21.84
C LYS A 274 -21.11 -22.26 22.57
N PRO A 275 -21.17 -22.19 23.91
CA PRO A 275 -20.17 -21.47 24.68
C PRO A 275 -18.76 -21.99 24.37
N GLU A 276 -17.82 -21.08 24.20
CA GLU A 276 -16.40 -21.41 24.10
C GLU A 276 -15.71 -21.13 25.44
N VAL A 277 -14.95 -22.09 25.95
CA VAL A 277 -14.28 -21.99 27.26
C VAL A 277 -12.77 -21.95 27.03
N ILE A 278 -12.15 -20.85 27.41
CA ILE A 278 -10.69 -20.64 27.32
C ILE A 278 -10.18 -20.38 28.74
N GLY A 279 -9.60 -21.42 29.37
CA GLY A 279 -9.28 -21.40 30.80
C GLY A 279 -10.54 -21.20 31.63
N ASP A 280 -10.56 -20.17 32.48
CA ASP A 280 -11.72 -19.82 33.31
C ASP A 280 -12.71 -18.85 32.63
N ILE A 281 -12.48 -18.51 31.36
CA ILE A 281 -13.31 -17.56 30.61
C ILE A 281 -14.34 -18.31 29.78
N THR A 282 -15.62 -18.07 30.02
CA THR A 282 -16.72 -18.51 29.15
C THR A 282 -17.10 -17.41 28.17
N ILE A 283 -17.14 -17.72 26.89
CA ILE A 283 -17.49 -16.82 25.79
C ILE A 283 -18.80 -17.31 25.17
N ASN A 284 -19.81 -16.44 25.15
CA ASN A 284 -21.11 -16.72 24.52
C ASN A 284 -21.42 -15.74 23.38
N TYR A 285 -20.78 -14.58 23.38
CA TYR A 285 -21.03 -13.51 22.43
C TYR A 285 -19.71 -12.92 21.93
N GLY A 286 -19.66 -12.62 20.64
CA GLY A 286 -18.61 -11.84 20.00
C GLY A 286 -19.17 -10.58 19.36
N VAL A 287 -18.34 -9.57 19.16
CA VAL A 287 -18.66 -8.43 18.30
C VAL A 287 -17.51 -8.18 17.34
N LYS A 288 -17.83 -8.05 16.06
CA LYS A 288 -16.94 -7.57 15.00
C LYS A 288 -17.21 -6.09 14.79
N MET A 289 -16.16 -5.27 14.73
CA MET A 289 -16.25 -3.81 14.59
C MET A 289 -15.33 -3.35 13.48
N TYR A 290 -15.86 -2.48 12.61
CA TYR A 290 -15.17 -1.89 11.47
C TYR A 290 -15.14 -0.36 11.63
N PHE A 291 -14.01 0.25 11.29
CA PHE A 291 -13.80 1.69 11.42
C PHE A 291 -12.76 2.18 10.40
N PHE A 292 -12.64 3.47 10.18
CA PHE A 292 -11.49 4.07 9.50
C PHE A 292 -10.42 4.46 10.52
N GLN A 293 -9.15 4.19 10.20
CA GLN A 293 -7.98 4.51 11.04
C GLN A 293 -7.79 6.01 11.22
#